data_AF-A0A377KN54-F1
#
_entry.id   AF-A0A377KN54-F1
#
_cell.length_a   1.000
_cell.length_b   1.000
_cell.length_c   1.000
_cell.angle_alpha   90.00
_cell.angle_beta   90.00
_cell.angle_gamma   90.00
#
_symmetry.space_group_name_H-M   'P 1'
#
loop_
_entity.id
_entity.type
_entity.pdbx_description
1 polymer ?
#
loop_
_entity_poly.entity_id
_entity_poly.type
_entity_poly.pdbx_seq_one_letter_code
_entity_poly.pdbx_strand_id
1 'polypeptide(L)'
;MASVLNEPVYRVKEYSKLNRLYAETEQQREVLDVSMKQIFVEFPCFNGGVLGMWTTTRMGIEIGSQAEIEFESELKKEESQGYRILKKKSRTLKRLNDMIGEELEAFNSAQSNYRFELLTQYGMNNVRGVHSIDGQLYVSLRAEPERNEEELEPIDYKEYLSFYINAKTQEDSK
;
A
#
# COMPACT_ATOMS: atom_id res chain seq x y z
N MET A 1 12.95 2.27 27.59
CA MET A 1 12.01 1.81 26.55
C MET A 1 10.96 2.91 26.41
N ALA A 2 10.99 3.69 25.33
CA ALA A 2 9.91 4.63 25.05
C ALA A 2 8.71 3.80 24.58
N SER A 3 7.62 3.81 25.33
CA SER A 3 6.39 3.14 24.91
C SER A 3 5.85 3.83 23.66
N VAL A 4 5.43 3.03 22.67
CA VAL A 4 4.72 3.49 21.45
C VAL A 4 3.52 4.41 21.79
N LEU A 5 2.99 4.30 23.01
CA LEU A 5 1.94 5.14 23.61
C LEU A 5 2.28 6.64 23.79
N ASN A 6 3.54 7.06 23.59
CA ASN A 6 3.98 8.45 23.79
C ASN A 6 4.41 9.15 22.48
N GLU A 7 4.34 8.49 21.33
CA GLU A 7 4.72 9.13 20.06
C GLU A 7 3.57 10.06 19.60
N PRO A 8 3.85 11.34 19.29
CA PRO A 8 2.80 12.27 18.88
C PRO A 8 2.17 11.85 17.56
N VAL A 9 0.84 11.85 17.54
CA VAL A 9 0.03 11.62 16.35
C VAL A 9 -0.52 12.96 15.90
N TYR A 10 -0.49 13.19 14.59
CA TYR A 10 -0.98 14.40 13.98
C TYR A 10 -2.06 14.05 12.97
N ARG A 11 -3.17 14.79 13.01
CA ARG A 11 -4.12 14.86 11.91
C ARG A 11 -3.49 15.71 10.81
N VAL A 12 -3.44 15.17 9.59
CA VAL A 12 -2.97 15.90 8.42
C VAL A 12 -4.12 16.76 7.89
N LYS A 13 -3.93 18.08 7.79
CA LYS A 13 -5.02 18.98 7.37
C LYS A 13 -5.44 18.70 5.93
N GLU A 14 -6.74 18.88 5.66
CA GLU A 14 -7.36 18.51 4.39
C GLU A 14 -6.71 19.18 3.17
N TYR A 15 -6.31 20.45 3.32
CA TYR A 15 -5.71 21.26 2.26
C TYR A 15 -4.23 20.97 2.01
N SER A 16 -3.59 20.11 2.83
CA SER A 16 -2.17 19.79 2.68
C SER A 16 -1.90 19.07 1.36
N LYS A 17 -0.72 19.32 0.79
CA LYS A 17 -0.25 18.59 -0.39
C LYS A 17 -0.19 17.08 -0.10
N LEU A 18 0.19 16.71 1.12
CA LEU A 18 0.28 15.32 1.54
C LEU A 18 -1.08 14.61 1.48
N ASN A 19 -2.15 15.25 1.99
CA ASN A 19 -3.49 14.67 1.96
C ASN A 19 -4.00 14.51 0.52
N ARG A 20 -3.74 15.48 -0.37
CA ARG A 20 -4.08 15.35 -1.79
C ARG A 20 -3.39 14.15 -2.46
N LEU A 21 -2.10 13.97 -2.22
CA LEU A 21 -1.33 12.84 -2.78
C LEU A 21 -1.79 11.49 -2.21
N TYR A 22 -2.18 11.47 -0.93
CA TYR A 22 -2.77 10.28 -0.32
C TYR A 22 -4.11 9.93 -0.98
N ALA A 23 -5.00 10.90 -1.14
CA ALA A 23 -6.29 10.70 -1.81
C ALA A 23 -6.13 10.21 -3.25
N GLU A 24 -5.16 10.74 -3.99
CA GLU A 24 -4.82 10.24 -5.33
C GLU A 24 -4.35 8.78 -5.29
N THR A 25 -3.52 8.41 -4.31
CA THR A 25 -3.05 7.02 -4.14
C THR A 25 -4.21 6.07 -3.88
N GLU A 26 -5.15 6.43 -3.01
CA GLU A 26 -6.32 5.60 -2.70
C GLU A 26 -7.28 5.51 -3.88
N GLN A 27 -7.46 6.59 -4.66
CA GLN A 27 -8.22 6.54 -5.90
C GLN A 27 -7.60 5.55 -6.90
N GLN A 28 -6.27 5.57 -7.08
CA GLN A 28 -5.60 4.61 -7.95
C GLN A 28 -5.66 3.17 -7.40
N ARG A 29 -5.67 3.00 -6.07
CA ARG A 29 -5.89 1.70 -5.44
C ARG A 29 -7.25 1.13 -5.80
N GLU A 30 -8.32 1.92 -5.68
CA GLU A 30 -9.67 1.47 -6.03
C GLU A 30 -9.78 1.03 -7.49
N VAL A 31 -9.15 1.78 -8.41
CA VAL A 31 -9.06 1.42 -9.83
C VAL A 31 -8.30 0.10 -10.00
N LEU A 32 -7.15 -0.05 -9.36
CA LEU A 32 -6.35 -1.27 -9.39
C LEU A 32 -7.13 -2.47 -8.83
N ASP A 33 -7.88 -2.31 -7.75
CA ASP A 33 -8.70 -3.35 -7.12
C ASP A 33 -9.80 -3.87 -8.07
N VAL A 34 -10.37 -3.00 -8.90
CA VAL A 34 -11.33 -3.42 -9.94
C VAL A 34 -10.65 -4.29 -10.98
N SER A 35 -9.47 -3.91 -11.47
CA SER A 35 -8.72 -4.69 -12.46
C SER A 35 -8.20 -6.01 -11.86
N MET A 36 -7.85 -6.03 -10.57
CA MET A 36 -7.48 -7.25 -9.84
C MET A 36 -8.62 -8.26 -9.77
N LYS A 37 -9.87 -7.82 -9.60
CA LYS A 37 -11.03 -8.72 -9.64
C LYS A 37 -11.14 -9.43 -10.99
N GLN A 38 -10.78 -8.76 -12.10
CA GLN A 38 -10.78 -9.39 -13.43
C GLN A 38 -9.67 -10.45 -13.55
N ILE A 39 -8.48 -10.21 -12.97
CA ILE A 39 -7.43 -11.23 -12.90
C ILE A 39 -7.95 -12.48 -12.20
N PHE A 40 -8.65 -12.35 -11.07
CA PHE A 40 -9.12 -13.54 -10.33
C PHE A 40 -10.26 -14.29 -11.03
N VAL A 41 -10.95 -13.66 -11.98
CA VAL A 41 -11.90 -14.36 -12.85
C VAL A 41 -11.16 -15.18 -13.92
N GLU A 42 -10.12 -14.61 -14.54
CA GLU A 42 -9.35 -15.29 -15.59
C GLU A 42 -8.36 -16.33 -15.03
N PHE A 43 -7.77 -16.03 -13.87
CA PHE A 43 -6.81 -16.85 -13.15
C PHE A 43 -7.29 -17.08 -11.69
N PRO A 44 -8.29 -17.95 -11.47
CA PRO A 44 -8.80 -18.21 -10.13
C PRO A 44 -7.75 -18.70 -9.13
N CYS A 45 -6.69 -19.36 -9.61
CA CYS A 45 -5.58 -19.85 -8.79
C CYS A 45 -4.71 -18.74 -8.19
N PHE A 46 -4.87 -17.48 -8.59
CA PHE A 46 -4.16 -16.32 -8.04
C PHE A 46 -4.86 -15.66 -6.85
N ASN A 47 -6.07 -16.10 -6.51
CA ASN A 47 -6.80 -15.55 -5.37
C ASN A 47 -6.11 -15.86 -4.03
N GLY A 48 -6.42 -15.08 -2.98
CA GLY A 48 -5.93 -15.35 -1.62
C GLY A 48 -4.46 -14.98 -1.37
N GLY A 49 -3.87 -14.10 -2.17
CA GLY A 49 -2.49 -13.63 -2.00
C GLY A 49 -1.43 -14.42 -2.77
N VAL A 50 -1.85 -15.40 -3.56
CA VAL A 50 -0.97 -16.25 -4.38
C VAL A 50 -0.22 -15.44 -5.45
N LEU A 51 -0.81 -14.38 -5.99
CA LEU A 51 -0.16 -13.46 -6.92
C LEU A 51 0.45 -12.27 -6.17
N GLY A 52 1.77 -12.19 -6.16
CA GLY A 52 2.54 -11.04 -5.69
C GLY A 52 2.81 -10.06 -6.83
N MET A 53 2.55 -8.77 -6.62
CA MET A 53 2.74 -7.73 -7.64
C MET A 53 3.46 -6.53 -7.06
N TRP A 54 4.55 -6.13 -7.72
CA TRP A 54 5.31 -4.94 -7.33
C TRP A 54 5.43 -3.96 -8.49
N THR A 55 5.76 -4.46 -9.69
CA THR A 55 5.82 -3.67 -10.92
C THR A 55 5.41 -4.54 -12.11
N THR A 56 5.20 -3.94 -13.27
CA THR A 56 4.93 -4.65 -14.54
C THR A 56 6.01 -5.66 -14.93
N THR A 57 7.21 -5.57 -14.36
CA THR A 57 8.32 -6.50 -14.63
C THR A 57 8.64 -7.41 -13.45
N ARG A 58 7.98 -7.19 -12.31
CA ARG A 58 8.17 -7.93 -11.07
C ARG A 58 6.79 -8.28 -10.53
N MET A 59 6.22 -9.32 -11.11
CA MET A 59 5.07 -10.07 -10.60
C MET A 59 5.53 -11.51 -10.34
N GLY A 60 4.99 -12.15 -9.32
CA GLY A 60 5.42 -13.48 -8.92
C GLY A 60 4.31 -14.31 -8.29
N ILE A 61 4.56 -15.60 -8.16
CA ILE A 61 3.64 -16.58 -7.61
C ILE A 61 4.20 -17.09 -6.29
N GLU A 62 3.33 -17.21 -5.28
CA GLU A 62 3.67 -17.66 -3.94
C GLU A 62 4.29 -19.06 -3.96
N ILE A 63 5.39 -19.22 -3.24
CA ILE A 63 6.12 -20.48 -3.13
C ILE A 63 5.28 -21.50 -2.35
N GLY A 64 5.23 -22.74 -2.84
CA GLY A 64 4.44 -23.83 -2.27
C GLY A 64 2.96 -23.81 -2.67
N SER A 65 2.52 -22.80 -3.43
CA SER A 65 1.16 -22.77 -3.97
C SER A 65 1.00 -23.75 -5.15
N GLN A 66 -0.22 -24.21 -5.39
CA GLN A 66 -0.53 -25.04 -6.56
C GLN A 66 -0.22 -24.29 -7.87
N ALA A 67 -0.41 -22.97 -7.89
CA ALA A 67 -0.06 -22.13 -9.04
C ALA A 67 1.45 -22.15 -9.32
N GLU A 68 2.31 -22.27 -8.31
CA GLU A 68 3.76 -22.35 -8.53
C GLU A 68 4.11 -23.56 -9.42
N ILE A 69 3.45 -24.70 -9.17
CA ILE A 69 3.64 -25.94 -9.93
C ILE A 69 3.09 -25.76 -11.35
N GLU A 70 1.88 -25.21 -11.48
CA GLU A 70 1.22 -25.00 -12.78
C GLU A 70 2.03 -24.08 -13.70
N PHE A 71 2.65 -23.04 -13.13
CA PHE A 71 3.40 -22.04 -13.88
C PHE A 71 4.92 -22.20 -13.78
N GLU A 72 5.45 -23.34 -13.28
CA GLU A 72 6.87 -23.55 -13.01
C GLU A 72 7.76 -23.18 -14.21
N SER A 73 7.32 -23.55 -15.42
CA SER A 73 8.05 -23.28 -16.66
C SER A 73 8.18 -21.79 -16.99
N GLU A 74 7.28 -20.96 -16.47
CA GLU A 74 7.24 -19.50 -16.67
C GLU A 74 7.95 -18.73 -15.55
N LEU A 75 8.32 -19.40 -14.45
CA LEU A 75 8.93 -18.79 -13.27
C LEU A 75 10.45 -18.82 -13.31
N LYS A 76 11.09 -17.75 -12.82
CA LYS A 76 12.53 -17.73 -12.51
C LYS A 76 12.83 -18.72 -11.38
N LYS A 77 14.09 -19.12 -11.28
CA LYS A 77 14.58 -19.93 -10.14
C LYS A 77 14.81 -19.10 -8.88
N GLU A 78 14.96 -17.79 -9.04
CA GLU A 78 15.17 -16.85 -7.93
C GLU A 78 13.85 -16.56 -7.21
N GLU A 79 13.96 -16.48 -5.89
CA GLU A 79 12.89 -16.18 -4.96
C GLU A 79 13.04 -14.76 -4.42
N SER A 80 11.92 -14.08 -4.20
CA SER A 80 11.87 -12.72 -3.67
C SER A 80 10.64 -12.60 -2.77
N GLN A 81 10.86 -12.33 -1.48
CA GLN A 81 9.79 -12.07 -0.51
C GLN A 81 8.73 -13.18 -0.42
N GLY A 82 9.11 -14.45 -0.60
CA GLY A 82 8.18 -15.59 -0.57
C GLY A 82 7.54 -15.93 -1.93
N TYR A 83 7.95 -15.26 -3.00
CA TYR A 83 7.42 -15.48 -4.35
C TYR A 83 8.51 -15.83 -5.35
N ARG A 84 8.20 -16.65 -6.34
CA ARG A 84 9.02 -16.80 -7.55
C ARG A 84 8.53 -15.85 -8.62
N ILE A 85 9.46 -15.11 -9.22
CA ILE A 85 9.12 -14.05 -10.17
C ILE A 85 8.91 -14.63 -11.57
N LEU A 86 7.89 -14.16 -12.29
CA LEU A 86 7.65 -14.53 -13.69
C LEU A 86 8.82 -14.08 -14.59
N LYS A 87 9.16 -14.91 -15.57
CA LYS A 87 10.17 -14.59 -16.59
C LYS A 87 9.65 -13.46 -17.49
N LYS A 88 10.54 -12.61 -17.97
CA LYS A 88 10.19 -11.52 -18.91
C LYS A 88 9.46 -11.98 -20.18
N LYS A 89 9.70 -13.23 -20.63
CA LYS A 89 9.05 -13.84 -21.80
C LYS A 89 7.82 -14.71 -21.47
N SER A 90 7.38 -14.71 -20.20
CA SER A 90 6.19 -15.43 -19.76
C SER A 90 4.96 -14.93 -20.51
N ARG A 91 4.12 -15.87 -20.97
CA ARG A 91 2.83 -15.55 -21.57
C ARG A 91 1.88 -15.04 -20.50
N THR A 92 1.91 -15.64 -19.31
CA THR A 92 1.14 -15.19 -18.15
C THR A 92 1.51 -13.76 -17.76
N LEU A 93 2.81 -13.42 -17.64
CA LEU A 93 3.23 -12.05 -17.34
C LEU A 93 2.74 -11.05 -18.39
N LYS A 94 2.83 -11.41 -19.68
CA LYS A 94 2.30 -10.55 -20.74
C LYS A 94 0.80 -10.33 -20.55
N ARG A 95 0.04 -11.40 -20.31
CA ARG A 95 -1.42 -11.32 -20.12
C ARG A 95 -1.80 -10.48 -18.90
N LEU A 96 -1.09 -10.64 -17.78
CA LEU A 96 -1.28 -9.82 -16.59
C LEU A 96 -1.03 -8.34 -16.89
N ASN A 97 0.07 -8.02 -17.57
CA ASN A 97 0.36 -6.63 -17.97
C ASN A 97 -0.68 -6.06 -18.93
N ASP A 98 -1.22 -6.86 -19.85
CA ASP A 98 -2.30 -6.44 -20.75
C ASP A 98 -3.61 -6.13 -19.99
N MET A 99 -3.80 -6.70 -18.79
CA MET A 99 -5.00 -6.53 -17.97
C MET A 99 -4.89 -5.41 -16.92
N ILE A 100 -3.70 -5.21 -16.34
CA ILE A 100 -3.52 -4.33 -15.17
C ILE A 100 -2.28 -3.43 -15.24
N GLY A 101 -1.52 -3.49 -16.34
CA GLY A 101 -0.20 -2.87 -16.39
C GLY A 101 -0.25 -1.35 -16.22
N GLU A 102 -1.22 -0.69 -16.86
CA GLU A 102 -1.39 0.76 -16.77
C GLU A 102 -1.84 1.18 -15.36
N GLU A 103 -2.82 0.49 -14.78
CA GLU A 103 -3.33 0.75 -13.43
C GLU A 103 -2.27 0.50 -12.36
N LEU A 104 -1.46 -0.55 -12.51
CA LEU A 104 -0.38 -0.87 -11.58
C LEU A 104 0.71 0.21 -11.60
N GLU A 105 1.11 0.68 -12.79
CA GLU A 105 2.11 1.77 -12.90
C GLU A 105 1.54 3.10 -12.38
N ALA A 106 0.26 3.40 -12.64
CA ALA A 106 -0.41 4.59 -12.10
C ALA A 106 -0.46 4.56 -10.56
N PHE A 107 -0.86 3.44 -9.97
CA PHE A 107 -0.84 3.24 -8.52
C PHE A 107 0.56 3.38 -7.94
N ASN A 108 1.56 2.71 -8.53
CA ASN A 108 2.94 2.76 -8.07
C ASN A 108 3.53 4.17 -8.14
N SER A 109 3.19 4.93 -9.18
CA SER A 109 3.60 6.33 -9.33
C SER A 109 2.97 7.21 -8.25
N ALA A 110 1.65 7.11 -8.05
CA ALA A 110 0.94 7.86 -7.01
C ALA A 110 1.49 7.54 -5.61
N GLN A 111 1.66 6.26 -5.29
CA GLN A 111 2.22 5.81 -4.02
C GLN A 111 3.66 6.31 -3.80
N SER A 112 4.49 6.28 -4.85
CA SER A 112 5.87 6.76 -4.78
C SER A 112 5.94 8.25 -4.54
N ASN A 113 5.10 9.04 -5.23
CA ASN A 113 5.01 10.49 -5.04
C ASN A 113 4.53 10.83 -3.62
N TYR A 114 3.50 10.14 -3.13
CA TYR A 114 3.00 10.29 -1.78
C TYR A 114 4.09 10.00 -0.73
N ARG A 115 4.76 8.85 -0.84
CA ARG A 115 5.86 8.47 0.07
C ARG A 115 7.03 9.44 0.00
N PHE A 116 7.40 9.89 -1.20
CA PHE A 116 8.46 10.86 -1.37
C PHE A 116 8.14 12.17 -0.64
N GLU A 117 6.93 12.69 -0.80
CA GLU A 117 6.50 13.92 -0.13
C GLU A 117 6.52 13.74 1.40
N LEU A 118 5.93 12.64 1.91
CA LEU A 118 5.90 12.32 3.33
C LEU A 118 7.30 12.32 3.96
N LEU A 119 8.25 11.62 3.32
CA LEU A 119 9.61 11.48 3.83
C LEU A 119 10.43 12.75 3.66
N THR A 120 10.12 13.57 2.65
CA THR A 120 10.78 14.87 2.43
C THR A 120 10.31 15.90 3.45
N GLN A 121 9.01 15.93 3.75
CA GLN A 121 8.43 16.88 4.70
C GLN A 121 8.82 16.55 6.15
N TYR A 122 8.70 15.28 6.54
CA TYR A 122 8.80 14.88 7.96
C TYR A 122 10.05 14.09 8.31
N GLY A 123 10.81 13.60 7.32
CA GLY A 123 12.06 12.87 7.53
C GLY A 123 11.86 11.36 7.72
N MET A 124 12.65 10.57 7.00
CA MET A 124 12.54 9.10 6.99
C MET A 124 12.70 8.44 8.37
N ASN A 125 13.52 9.01 9.25
CA ASN A 125 13.73 8.47 10.60
C ASN A 125 12.69 8.97 11.62
N ASN A 126 11.87 9.94 11.22
CA ASN A 126 10.85 10.54 12.09
C ASN A 126 9.47 9.93 11.83
N VAL A 127 9.14 9.60 10.58
CA VAL A 127 7.87 8.97 10.23
C VAL A 127 7.81 7.54 10.78
N ARG A 128 6.83 7.27 11.64
CA ARG A 128 6.62 5.96 12.27
C ARG A 128 5.48 5.17 11.67
N GLY A 129 4.42 5.87 11.28
CA GLY A 129 3.22 5.26 10.75
C GLY A 129 2.37 6.29 10.05
N VAL A 130 1.56 5.79 9.13
CA VAL A 130 0.51 6.53 8.46
C VAL A 130 -0.75 5.70 8.58
N HIS A 131 -1.84 6.35 8.98
CA HIS A 131 -3.14 5.72 9.13
C HIS A 131 -4.19 6.60 8.46
N SER A 132 -5.15 5.97 7.79
CA SER A 132 -6.38 6.64 7.38
C SER A 132 -7.52 6.09 8.21
N ILE A 133 -8.32 6.99 8.79
CA ILE A 133 -9.52 6.65 9.53
C ILE A 133 -10.63 7.50 8.93
N ASP A 134 -11.66 6.87 8.38
CA ASP A 134 -12.79 7.54 7.72
C ASP A 134 -12.38 8.58 6.65
N GLY A 135 -11.30 8.30 5.91
CA GLY A 135 -10.76 9.19 4.88
C GLY A 135 -9.89 10.34 5.40
N GLN A 136 -9.76 10.48 6.73
CA GLN A 136 -8.85 11.42 7.36
C GLN A 136 -7.47 10.78 7.55
N LEU A 137 -6.43 11.42 7.01
CA LEU A 137 -5.05 10.99 7.15
C LEU A 137 -4.45 11.42 8.49
N TYR A 138 -3.77 10.48 9.14
CA TYR A 138 -3.01 10.67 10.38
C TYR A 138 -1.57 10.21 10.18
N VAL A 139 -0.62 10.96 10.72
CA VAL A 139 0.79 10.62 10.72
C VAL A 139 1.30 10.51 12.16
N SER A 140 1.99 9.42 12.46
CA SER A 140 2.72 9.24 13.71
C SER A 140 4.17 9.64 13.51
N LEU A 141 4.67 10.56 14.32
CA LEU A 141 6.05 11.05 14.25
C LEU A 141 6.80 10.71 15.54
N ARG A 142 8.11 10.45 15.43
CA ARG A 142 8.98 10.17 16.58
C ARG A 142 9.26 11.41 17.43
N ALA A 143 9.33 12.56 16.77
CA ALA A 143 9.56 13.88 17.35
C ALA A 143 8.69 14.91 16.61
N GLU A 144 8.51 16.07 17.24
CA GLU A 144 7.76 17.18 16.68
C GLU A 144 8.29 17.55 15.27
N PRO A 145 7.40 17.92 14.34
CA PRO A 145 7.79 18.27 12.98
C PRO A 145 8.64 19.56 12.98
N GLU A 146 9.86 19.47 12.45
CA GLU A 146 10.72 20.66 12.28
C GLU A 146 10.28 21.57 11.11
N ARG A 147 9.38 21.07 10.24
CA ARG A 147 8.90 21.74 9.02
C ARG A 147 7.45 21.37 8.75
N ASN A 148 6.72 22.27 8.08
CA ASN A 148 5.32 22.08 7.66
C ASN A 148 4.38 21.74 8.83
N GLU A 149 4.69 22.21 10.04
CA GLU A 149 3.84 22.04 11.22
C GLU A 149 2.46 22.66 10.98
N GLU A 150 2.36 23.71 10.17
CA GLU A 150 1.13 24.36 9.77
C GLU A 150 0.17 23.45 8.97
N GLU A 151 0.67 22.37 8.38
CA GLU A 151 -0.14 21.35 7.68
C GLU A 151 -0.59 20.22 8.63
N LEU A 152 -0.11 20.23 9.87
CA LEU A 152 -0.42 19.25 10.89
C LEU A 152 -1.24 19.85 12.03
N GLU A 153 -2.05 19.00 12.65
CA GLU A 153 -2.80 19.33 13.83
C GLU A 153 -2.56 18.24 14.88
N PRO A 154 -1.94 18.56 16.03
CA PRO A 154 -1.76 17.60 17.11
C PRO A 154 -3.11 17.04 17.55
N ILE A 155 -3.20 15.73 17.76
CA ILE A 155 -4.39 15.08 18.32
C ILE A 155 -4.01 14.34 19.60
N ASP A 156 -4.92 14.33 20.57
CA ASP A 156 -4.74 13.50 21.77
C ASP A 156 -4.70 12.02 21.38
N TYR A 157 -3.71 11.29 21.89
CA TYR A 157 -3.51 9.89 21.51
C TYR A 157 -4.70 8.99 21.90
N LYS A 158 -5.40 9.26 23.00
CA LYS A 158 -6.58 8.49 23.40
C LYS A 158 -7.76 8.76 22.48
N GLU A 159 -7.90 10.01 22.03
CA GLU A 159 -8.89 10.38 21.02
C GLU A 159 -8.62 9.64 19.71
N TYR A 160 -7.37 9.68 19.23
CA TYR A 160 -6.92 8.90 18.06
C TYR A 160 -7.20 7.40 18.21
N LEU A 161 -6.84 6.78 19.34
CA LEU A 161 -7.10 5.36 19.59
C LEU A 161 -8.59 5.04 19.59
N SER A 162 -9.43 5.93 20.12
CA SER A 162 -10.88 5.75 20.14
C SER A 162 -11.43 5.72 18.71
N PHE A 163 -10.99 6.63 17.84
CA PHE A 163 -11.33 6.61 16.42
C PHE A 163 -10.85 5.31 15.74
N TYR A 164 -9.60 4.92 15.98
CA TYR A 164 -9.02 3.74 15.35
C TYR A 164 -9.75 2.43 15.73
N ILE A 165 -10.06 2.24 17.02
CA ILE A 165 -10.78 1.06 17.51
C ILE A 165 -12.21 1.02 16.96
N ASN A 166 -12.90 2.15 16.93
CA ASN A 166 -14.26 2.23 16.43
C ASN A 166 -14.33 1.92 14.94
N ALA A 167 -13.40 2.47 14.13
CA ALA A 167 -13.32 2.16 12.71
C ALA A 167 -13.04 0.67 12.46
N LYS A 168 -12.08 0.08 13.19
CA LYS A 168 -11.77 -1.36 13.13
C LYS A 168 -12.99 -2.23 13.48
N THR A 169 -13.73 -1.86 14.52
CA THR A 169 -14.92 -2.61 14.94
C THR A 169 -16.03 -2.57 13.88
N GLN A 170 -16.14 -1.47 13.14
CA GLN A 170 -17.11 -1.34 12.04
C GLN A 170 -16.70 -2.09 10.77
N GLU A 171 -15.39 -2.17 10.47
CA GLU A 171 -14.86 -3.00 9.38
C GLU A 171 -15.11 -4.49 9.64
N ASP A 172 -14.84 -4.97 10.86
CA ASP A 172 -15.01 -6.39 11.22
C ASP A 172 -16.48 -6.84 11.33
N SER A 173 -17.42 -5.89 11.31
CA SER A 173 -18.87 -6.14 11.39
C SER A 173 -19.58 -6.17 10.03
N LYS A 174 -18.85 -5.98 8.92
CA LYS A 174 -19.36 -6.02 7.54
C LYS A 174 -18.91 -7.28 6.81
#